data_AF-A0AAW2CJN1-F1
#
_entry.id   AF-A0AAW2CJN1-F1
#
_cell.length_a   1.000
_cell.length_b   1.000
_cell.length_c   1.000
_cell.angle_alpha   90.00
_cell.angle_beta   90.00
_cell.angle_gamma   90.00
#
_symmetry.space_group_name_H-M   'P 1'
#
loop_
_entity.id
_entity.type
_entity.pdbx_description
1 polymer ?
#
loop_
_entity_poly.entity_id
_entity_poly.type
_entity_poly.pdbx_seq_one_letter_code
_entity_poly.pdbx_strand_id
1 'polypeptide(L)'
;MLINQTNNNGGQVPELAKIYKDVHFNPNTYRWRHHVDEATYETILKVQEDHCQDPNAIPLTQEEISNLVFKRKSGIVKGHGMRPSPSLVTIASSSSSVEYIHRLENEIIELKEARARDEEEQAREQEARAKQKEIQKNILNFLRSKGYDDALTYGSG
;
A
#
# COMPACT_ATOMS: atom_id res chain seq x y z
N MET A 1 -36.04 -10.06 10.57
CA MET A 1 -34.91 -9.11 10.44
C MET A 1 -33.95 -9.72 9.43
N LEU A 2 -34.02 -9.32 8.16
CA LEU A 2 -33.07 -9.77 7.12
C LEU A 2 -32.10 -8.62 6.89
N ILE A 3 -30.85 -8.84 7.28
CA ILE A 3 -29.76 -7.89 7.08
C ILE A 3 -29.43 -7.96 5.60
N ASN A 4 -29.77 -6.90 4.85
CA ASN A 4 -29.29 -6.71 3.48
C ASN A 4 -27.77 -6.48 3.56
N GLN A 5 -26.98 -7.55 3.51
CA GLN A 5 -25.56 -7.46 3.22
C GLN A 5 -25.40 -7.04 1.76
N THR A 6 -25.28 -5.74 1.53
CA THR A 6 -24.74 -5.22 0.27
C THR A 6 -23.25 -5.57 0.28
N ASN A 7 -22.90 -6.66 -0.38
CA ASN A 7 -21.53 -6.97 -0.75
C ASN A 7 -20.94 -5.76 -1.49
N ASN A 8 -19.80 -5.23 -1.03
CA ASN A 8 -19.17 -4.02 -1.58
C ASN A 8 -18.71 -4.18 -3.05
N ASN A 9 -18.90 -5.36 -3.64
CA ASN A 9 -18.72 -5.64 -5.06
C ASN A 9 -19.88 -5.13 -5.94
N GLY A 10 -20.81 -4.33 -5.40
CA GLY A 10 -21.98 -3.82 -6.11
C GLY A 10 -22.92 -4.92 -6.65
N GLY A 11 -22.90 -6.11 -6.02
CA GLY A 11 -23.61 -7.30 -6.50
C GLY A 11 -23.07 -7.91 -7.79
N GLN A 12 -21.91 -7.47 -8.29
CA GLN A 12 -21.35 -7.99 -9.54
C GLN A 12 -20.57 -9.30 -9.30
N VAL A 13 -20.79 -10.28 -10.17
CA VAL A 13 -19.99 -11.51 -10.21
C VAL A 13 -18.67 -11.21 -10.91
N PRO A 14 -17.50 -11.61 -10.36
CA PRO A 14 -16.22 -11.47 -11.04
C PRO A 14 -16.27 -12.00 -12.47
N GLU A 15 -15.74 -11.23 -13.42
CA GLU A 15 -15.75 -11.63 -14.83
C GLU A 15 -14.98 -12.94 -15.06
N LEU A 16 -13.94 -13.20 -14.25
CA LEU A 16 -13.24 -14.49 -14.20
C LEU A 16 -14.18 -15.66 -13.83
N ALA A 17 -15.10 -15.46 -12.89
CA ALA A 17 -16.06 -16.50 -12.49
C ALA A 17 -17.04 -16.80 -13.62
N LYS A 18 -17.50 -15.79 -14.37
CA LYS A 18 -18.38 -15.99 -15.54
C LYS A 18 -17.70 -16.83 -16.61
N ILE A 19 -16.50 -16.40 -17.04
CA ILE A 19 -15.72 -17.11 -18.06
C ILE A 19 -15.37 -18.53 -17.60
N TYR A 20 -15.02 -18.71 -16.33
CA TYR A 20 -14.73 -20.03 -15.79
C TYR A 20 -15.96 -20.95 -15.83
N LYS A 21 -17.14 -20.45 -15.44
CA LYS A 21 -18.40 -21.20 -15.50
C LYS A 21 -18.78 -21.56 -16.92
N ASP A 22 -18.66 -20.64 -17.88
CA ASP A 22 -18.97 -20.92 -19.30
C ASP A 22 -18.10 -22.04 -19.87
N VAL A 23 -16.83 -22.11 -19.44
CA VAL A 23 -15.88 -23.13 -19.89
C VAL A 23 -16.00 -24.44 -19.12
N HIS A 24 -16.49 -24.48 -17.89
CA HIS A 24 -16.46 -25.69 -17.06
C HIS A 24 -17.83 -26.22 -16.65
N PHE A 25 -18.90 -25.46 -16.89
CA PHE A 25 -20.27 -25.88 -16.62
C PHE A 25 -20.98 -26.29 -17.90
N ASN A 26 -21.69 -27.41 -17.86
CA ASN A 26 -22.56 -27.84 -18.95
C ASN A 26 -24.00 -27.40 -18.65
N PRO A 27 -24.56 -26.42 -19.39
CA PRO A 27 -25.91 -25.92 -19.13
C PRO A 27 -27.01 -26.92 -19.52
N ASN A 28 -26.74 -27.87 -20.42
CA ASN A 28 -27.74 -28.86 -20.84
C ASN A 28 -27.93 -29.96 -19.80
N THR A 29 -26.85 -30.34 -19.11
CA THR A 29 -26.89 -31.37 -18.06
C THR A 29 -26.91 -30.80 -16.66
N TYR A 30 -26.79 -29.47 -16.51
CA TYR A 30 -26.67 -28.74 -15.25
C TYR A 30 -25.58 -29.30 -14.33
N ARG A 31 -24.44 -29.70 -14.91
CA ARG A 31 -23.32 -30.30 -14.18
C ARG A 31 -21.99 -29.67 -14.58
N TRP A 32 -21.08 -29.60 -13.61
CA TRP A 32 -19.68 -29.31 -13.84
C TRP A 32 -19.03 -30.43 -14.67
N ARG A 33 -18.11 -30.06 -15.58
CA ARG A 33 -17.37 -31.03 -16.40
C ARG A 33 -16.48 -31.91 -15.53
N HIS A 34 -15.82 -31.32 -14.54
CA HIS A 34 -15.06 -32.03 -13.54
C HIS A 34 -15.52 -31.65 -12.13
N HIS A 35 -15.44 -32.59 -11.18
CA HIS A 35 -15.86 -32.34 -9.79
C HIS A 35 -15.06 -31.19 -9.12
N VAL A 36 -13.81 -30.98 -9.56
CA VAL A 36 -12.94 -29.92 -9.03
C VAL A 36 -13.38 -28.53 -9.50
N ASP A 37 -14.13 -28.45 -10.60
CA ASP A 37 -14.49 -27.17 -11.20
C ASP A 37 -15.48 -26.40 -10.31
N GLU A 38 -16.39 -27.12 -9.63
CA GLU A 38 -17.31 -26.51 -8.66
C GLU A 38 -16.56 -25.84 -7.53
N ALA A 39 -15.66 -26.58 -6.88
CA ALA A 39 -14.86 -26.06 -5.77
C ALA A 39 -14.00 -24.87 -6.21
N THR A 40 -13.49 -24.91 -7.44
CA THR A 40 -12.68 -23.82 -8.01
C THR A 40 -13.53 -22.58 -8.25
N TYR A 41 -14.73 -22.74 -8.83
CA TYR A 41 -15.67 -21.65 -9.04
C TYR A 41 -16.07 -20.97 -7.73
N GLU A 42 -16.43 -21.75 -6.71
CA GLU A 42 -16.74 -21.22 -5.37
C GLU A 42 -15.54 -20.49 -4.75
N THR A 43 -14.32 -21.00 -4.97
CA THR A 43 -13.10 -20.32 -4.50
C THR A 43 -12.91 -18.95 -5.17
N ILE A 44 -13.19 -18.82 -6.47
CA ILE A 44 -13.14 -17.54 -7.19
C ILE A 44 -14.11 -16.52 -6.58
N LEU A 45 -15.35 -16.94 -6.29
CA LEU A 45 -16.35 -16.08 -5.67
C LEU A 45 -15.94 -15.66 -4.26
N LYS A 46 -15.50 -16.63 -3.45
CA LYS A 46 -15.11 -16.40 -2.07
C LYS A 46 -13.92 -15.45 -1.94
N VAL A 47 -12.90 -15.57 -2.79
CA VAL A 47 -11.75 -14.65 -2.78
C VAL A 47 -12.17 -13.20 -2.98
N GLN A 48 -13.11 -12.96 -3.89
CA GLN A 48 -13.65 -11.63 -4.11
C GLN A 48 -14.49 -11.16 -2.91
N GLU A 49 -15.39 -12.01 -2.43
CA GLU A 49 -16.30 -11.68 -1.34
C GLU A 49 -15.55 -11.36 -0.04
N ASP A 50 -14.52 -12.16 0.29
CA ASP A 50 -13.65 -11.96 1.45
C ASP A 50 -12.88 -10.63 1.33
N HIS A 51 -12.35 -10.30 0.15
CA HIS A 51 -11.64 -9.04 -0.08
C HIS A 51 -12.57 -7.82 0.04
N CYS A 52 -13.79 -7.93 -0.50
CA CYS A 52 -14.79 -6.88 -0.44
C CYS A 52 -15.48 -6.76 0.93
N GLN A 53 -15.08 -7.50 1.97
CA GLN A 53 -15.58 -7.25 3.33
C GLN A 53 -15.10 -5.90 3.89
N ASP A 54 -13.95 -5.41 3.44
CA ASP A 54 -13.50 -4.06 3.76
C ASP A 54 -14.28 -3.03 2.93
N PRO A 55 -15.04 -2.11 3.57
CA PRO A 55 -15.82 -1.10 2.85
C PRO A 55 -14.98 -0.10 2.05
N ASN A 56 -13.67 0.00 2.31
CA ASN A 56 -12.75 0.84 1.56
C ASN A 56 -11.93 0.07 0.52
N ALA A 57 -12.09 -1.26 0.42
CA ALA A 57 -11.36 -2.06 -0.54
C ALA A 57 -11.92 -1.91 -1.95
N ILE A 58 -11.01 -1.68 -2.90
CA ILE A 58 -11.31 -1.72 -4.32
C ILE A 58 -11.45 -3.20 -4.72
N PRO A 59 -12.51 -3.60 -5.45
CA PRO A 59 -12.64 -4.95 -5.99
C PRO A 59 -11.37 -5.46 -6.67
N LEU A 60 -10.96 -6.70 -6.36
CA LEU A 60 -9.80 -7.32 -7.01
C LEU A 60 -9.97 -7.38 -8.53
N THR A 61 -8.87 -7.16 -9.24
CA THR A 61 -8.79 -7.37 -10.68
C THR A 61 -8.85 -8.85 -11.03
N GLN A 62 -9.24 -9.18 -12.27
CA GLN A 62 -9.30 -10.57 -12.73
C GLN A 62 -7.95 -11.30 -12.57
N GLU A 63 -6.83 -10.59 -12.79
CA GLU A 63 -5.49 -11.14 -12.65
C GLU A 63 -5.16 -11.46 -11.19
N GLU A 64 -5.51 -10.58 -10.25
CA GLU A 64 -5.31 -10.82 -8.82
C GLU A 64 -6.11 -12.02 -8.32
N ILE A 65 -7.38 -12.12 -8.70
CA ILE A 65 -8.22 -13.28 -8.37
C ILE A 65 -7.62 -14.55 -8.98
N SER A 66 -7.21 -14.52 -10.25
CA SER A 66 -6.56 -15.65 -10.92
C SER A 66 -5.29 -16.10 -10.19
N ASN A 67 -4.45 -15.16 -9.74
CA ASN A 67 -3.21 -15.46 -9.04
C ASN A 67 -3.46 -16.10 -7.67
N LEU A 68 -4.49 -15.65 -6.96
CA LEU A 68 -4.89 -16.18 -5.65
C LEU A 68 -5.49 -17.59 -5.77
N VAL A 69 -6.35 -17.82 -6.77
CA VAL A 69 -7.07 -19.09 -6.96
C VAL A 69 -6.17 -20.18 -7.57
N PHE A 70 -5.48 -19.86 -8.66
CA PHE A 70 -4.75 -20.88 -9.44
C PHE A 70 -3.26 -20.97 -9.11
N LYS A 71 -2.81 -20.17 -8.13
CA LYS A 71 -1.39 -19.95 -7.76
C LYS A 71 -0.59 -19.34 -8.93
N ARG A 72 0.62 -18.84 -8.67
CA ARG A 72 1.54 -18.34 -9.71
C ARG A 72 1.99 -19.47 -10.66
N LYS A 73 1.13 -19.87 -11.58
CA LYS A 73 1.50 -20.59 -12.80
C LYS A 73 1.61 -19.56 -13.91
N SER A 74 2.84 -19.25 -14.31
CA SER A 74 3.13 -18.44 -15.49
C SER A 74 2.33 -18.97 -16.68
N GLY A 75 1.33 -18.20 -17.14
CA GLY A 75 0.56 -18.51 -18.35
C GLY A 75 -0.96 -18.66 -18.21
N ILE A 76 -1.55 -18.70 -17.02
CA ILE A 76 -3.02 -18.84 -16.87
C ILE A 76 -3.76 -17.63 -17.46
N VAL A 77 -3.30 -16.42 -17.17
CA VAL A 77 -3.80 -15.18 -17.79
C VAL A 77 -3.61 -15.17 -19.32
N LYS A 78 -2.57 -15.85 -19.82
CA LYS A 78 -2.25 -15.95 -21.27
C LYS A 78 -3.20 -16.91 -22.01
N GLY A 79 -3.77 -17.90 -21.32
CA GLY A 79 -4.68 -18.90 -21.91
C GLY A 79 -6.17 -18.51 -21.90
N HIS A 80 -6.58 -17.58 -21.03
CA HIS A 80 -7.99 -17.20 -20.87
C HIS A 80 -8.43 -15.96 -21.66
N GLY A 81 -7.59 -15.42 -22.56
CA GLY A 81 -7.92 -14.21 -23.34
C GLY A 81 -8.06 -12.93 -22.51
N MET A 82 -7.79 -13.00 -21.19
CA MET A 82 -7.87 -11.88 -20.25
C MET A 82 -6.60 -11.05 -20.18
N ARG A 83 -5.51 -11.53 -20.78
CA ARG A 83 -4.34 -10.67 -20.99
C ARG A 83 -4.81 -9.50 -21.85
N PRO A 84 -4.69 -8.24 -21.39
CA PRO A 84 -4.82 -7.11 -22.28
C PRO A 84 -3.91 -7.41 -23.47
N SER A 85 -4.47 -7.41 -24.68
CA SER A 85 -3.67 -7.52 -25.90
C SER A 85 -2.44 -6.62 -25.72
N PRO A 86 -1.23 -7.03 -26.14
CA PRO A 86 -0.04 -6.18 -26.04
C PRO A 86 -0.25 -4.77 -26.65
N SER A 87 -1.29 -4.59 -27.46
CA SER A 87 -1.77 -3.32 -27.99
C SER A 87 -2.42 -2.36 -26.97
N LEU A 88 -2.58 -2.72 -25.70
CA LEU A 88 -3.11 -1.81 -24.65
C LEU A 88 -2.05 -1.29 -23.68
N VAL A 89 -0.76 -1.63 -23.88
CA VAL A 89 0.32 -0.83 -23.32
C VAL A 89 0.56 0.35 -24.27
N THR A 90 -0.36 1.31 -24.26
CA THR A 90 -0.11 2.65 -24.82
C THR A 90 -0.09 3.66 -23.67
N ILE A 91 0.86 3.50 -22.75
CA ILE A 91 1.21 4.55 -21.77
C ILE A 91 2.67 5.02 -21.98
N ALA A 92 3.25 4.80 -23.18
CA ALA A 92 4.65 5.15 -23.41
C ALA A 92 4.94 5.79 -24.78
N SER A 93 3.98 6.50 -25.39
CA SER A 93 4.27 7.27 -26.62
C SER A 93 3.52 8.59 -26.77
N SER A 94 2.81 9.08 -25.74
CA SER A 94 2.37 10.48 -25.73
C SER A 94 3.45 11.32 -25.06
N SER A 95 3.85 12.45 -25.67
CA SER A 95 4.79 13.40 -25.05
C SER A 95 4.36 13.79 -23.62
N SER A 96 3.05 13.89 -23.40
CA SER A 96 2.43 14.20 -22.11
C SER A 96 2.76 13.18 -21.00
N SER A 97 2.77 11.88 -21.29
CA SER A 97 3.08 10.87 -20.27
C SER A 97 4.56 10.86 -19.90
N VAL A 98 5.45 11.16 -20.85
CA VAL A 98 6.90 11.28 -20.60
C VAL A 98 7.22 12.55 -19.80
N GLU A 99 6.61 13.68 -20.15
CA GLU A 99 6.74 14.93 -19.38
C GLU A 99 6.24 14.78 -17.94
N TYR A 100 5.14 14.05 -17.74
CA TYR A 100 4.60 13.80 -16.40
C TYR A 100 5.56 12.96 -15.55
N ILE A 101 6.14 11.89 -16.13
CA ILE A 101 7.14 11.08 -15.45
C ILE A 101 8.36 11.92 -15.05
N HIS A 102 8.90 12.73 -15.97
CA HIS A 102 10.04 13.59 -15.66
C HIS A 102 9.75 14.62 -14.57
N ARG A 103 8.53 15.18 -14.52
CA ARG A 103 8.12 16.08 -13.43
C ARG A 103 8.14 15.37 -12.08
N LEU A 104 7.59 14.15 -12.01
CA LEU A 104 7.59 13.37 -10.78
C LEU A 104 9.02 12.98 -10.35
N GLU A 105 9.88 12.61 -11.30
CA GLU A 105 11.29 12.31 -11.01
C GLU A 105 12.02 13.52 -10.40
N ASN A 106 11.82 14.71 -10.97
CA ASN A 106 12.41 15.94 -10.45
C ASN A 106 11.87 16.29 -9.06
N GLU A 107 10.56 16.17 -8.83
CA GLU A 107 9.96 16.43 -7.52
C GLU A 107 10.52 15.48 -6.44
N ILE A 108 10.71 14.20 -6.78
CA ILE A 108 11.33 13.23 -5.88
C ILE A 108 12.77 13.62 -5.53
N ILE A 109 13.54 14.14 -6.49
CA ILE A 109 14.92 14.59 -6.26
C ILE A 109 14.92 15.80 -5.32
N GLU A 110 14.11 16.82 -5.61
CA GLU A 110 14.01 18.03 -4.79
C GLU A 110 13.60 17.73 -3.34
N LEU A 111 12.61 16.83 -3.16
CA LEU A 111 12.17 16.41 -1.83
C LEU A 111 13.26 15.66 -1.05
N LYS A 112 14.06 14.84 -1.73
CA LYS A 112 15.19 14.14 -1.09
C LYS A 112 16.28 15.11 -0.67
N GLU A 113 16.61 16.09 -1.50
CA GLU A 113 17.61 17.11 -1.16
C GLU A 113 17.13 18.03 -0.04
N ALA A 114 15.86 18.43 -0.03
CA ALA A 114 15.27 19.20 1.06
C ALA A 114 15.36 18.45 2.39
N ARG A 115 14.97 17.16 2.41
CA ARG A 115 15.11 16.32 3.59
C ARG A 115 16.56 16.24 4.08
N ALA A 116 17.51 16.05 3.18
CA ALA A 116 18.92 15.96 3.55
C ALA A 116 19.43 17.26 4.20
N ARG A 117 19.00 18.43 3.69
CA ARG A 117 19.34 19.73 4.29
C ARG A 117 18.71 19.91 5.67
N ASP A 118 17.44 19.55 5.83
CA ASP A 118 16.75 19.64 7.12
C ASP A 118 17.40 18.73 8.17
N GLU A 119 17.79 17.52 7.79
CA GLU A 119 18.52 16.58 8.66
C GLU A 119 19.89 17.14 9.09
N GLU A 120 20.63 17.77 8.16
CA GLU A 120 21.90 18.41 8.48
C GLU A 120 21.73 19.62 9.41
N GLU A 121 20.72 20.45 9.18
CA GLU A 121 20.42 21.60 10.04
C GLU A 121 20.04 21.15 11.45
N GLN A 122 19.17 20.15 11.58
CA GLN A 122 18.82 19.57 12.88
C GLN A 122 20.03 18.99 13.61
N ALA A 123 20.95 18.33 12.91
CA ALA A 123 22.17 17.81 13.51
C ALA A 123 23.06 18.94 14.06
N ARG A 124 23.23 20.04 13.30
CA ARG A 124 23.98 21.22 13.74
C ARG A 124 23.34 21.89 14.95
N GLU A 125 22.02 22.05 14.96
CA GLU A 125 21.30 22.61 16.11
C GLU A 125 21.43 21.74 17.37
N GLN A 126 21.33 20.41 17.22
CA GLN A 126 21.50 19.48 18.33
C GLN A 126 22.93 19.56 18.89
N GLU A 127 23.94 19.64 18.04
CA GLU A 127 25.33 19.81 18.47
C GLU A 127 25.54 21.14 19.20
N ALA A 128 24.99 22.24 18.69
CA ALA A 128 25.06 23.55 19.34
C ALA A 128 24.38 23.53 20.72
N ARG A 129 23.19 22.94 20.83
CA ARG A 129 22.48 22.75 22.11
C ARG A 129 23.27 21.88 23.08
N ALA A 130 23.92 20.82 22.60
CA ALA A 130 24.76 19.96 23.43
C ALA A 130 25.98 20.73 23.98
N LYS A 131 26.67 21.50 23.13
CA LYS A 131 27.78 22.38 23.56
C LYS A 131 27.33 23.41 24.59
N GLN A 132 26.17 24.02 24.39
CA GLN A 132 25.62 24.99 25.34
C GLN A 132 25.32 24.36 26.70
N LYS A 133 24.70 23.17 26.73
CA LYS A 133 24.47 22.42 27.97
C LYS A 133 25.77 22.07 28.69
N GLU A 134 26.80 21.67 27.94
CA GLU A 134 28.10 21.34 28.52
C GLU A 134 28.78 22.57 29.11
N ILE A 135 28.73 23.72 28.43
CA ILE A 135 29.22 25.00 28.97
C ILE A 135 28.48 25.37 30.26
N GLN A 136 27.14 25.30 30.27
CA GLN A 136 26.34 25.58 31.46
C GLN A 136 26.72 24.66 32.64
N LYS A 137 26.88 23.36 32.37
CA LYS A 137 27.32 22.38 33.37
C LYS A 137 28.70 22.71 33.91
N ASN A 138 29.65 23.09 33.05
CA ASN A 138 31.00 23.46 33.46
C ASN A 138 31.01 24.72 34.33
N ILE A 139 30.20 25.73 34.00
CA ILE A 139 30.03 26.94 34.82
C ILE A 139 29.44 26.56 36.19
N LEU A 140 28.38 25.74 36.22
CA LEU A 140 27.75 25.32 37.47
C LEU A 140 28.73 24.55 38.36
N ASN A 141 29.52 23.64 37.78
CA ASN A 141 30.56 22.91 38.49
C ASN A 141 31.64 23.84 39.06
N PHE A 142 32.06 24.84 38.28
CA PHE A 142 33.01 25.85 38.74
C PHE A 142 32.46 26.65 39.92
N LEU A 143 31.22 27.16 39.84
CA LEU A 143 30.58 27.90 40.93
C LEU A 143 30.45 27.06 42.20
N ARG A 144 30.04 25.79 42.07
CA ARG A 144 29.98 24.84 43.18
C ARG A 144 31.35 24.64 43.85
N SER A 145 32.42 24.50 43.06
CA SER A 145 33.80 24.39 43.58
C SER A 145 34.27 25.65 44.34
N LYS A 146 33.64 26.79 44.08
CA LYS A 146 33.89 28.06 44.78
C LYS A 146 32.99 28.28 46.00
N GLY A 147 32.12 27.32 46.33
CA GLY A 147 31.23 27.37 47.48
C GLY A 147 29.92 28.13 47.24
N TYR A 148 29.58 28.42 45.98
CA TYR A 148 28.26 28.94 45.61
C TYR A 148 27.35 27.74 45.30
N ASP A 149 26.62 27.26 46.30
CA ASP A 149 25.55 26.28 46.12
C ASP A 149 24.24 26.98 45.73
N ASP A 150 23.46 26.31 44.88
CA ASP A 150 22.21 26.77 44.27
C ASP A 150 21.13 27.07 45.33
N ALA A 151 21.16 28.26 45.92
CA ALA A 151 20.09 28.79 46.76
C ALA A 151 18.99 29.40 45.87
N LEU A 152 18.39 28.57 45.01
CA LEU A 152 17.07 28.83 44.43
C LEU A 152 16.11 27.72 44.87
N THR A 153 15.90 27.64 46.18
CA THR A 153 14.63 27.16 46.72
C THR A 153 13.59 28.19 46.32
N TYR A 154 12.79 27.86 45.30
CA TYR A 154 11.52 28.56 45.05
C TYR A 154 10.72 28.52 46.35
N GLY A 155 10.56 29.68 46.99
CA GLY A 155 9.69 29.83 48.15
C GLY A 155 8.26 29.53 47.73
N SER A 156 7.69 28.49 48.32
CA SER A 156 6.24 28.43 48.53
C SER A 156 5.92 29.33 49.72
N GLY A 157 5.23 30.44 49.46
CA GLY A 157 4.70 31.36 50.45
C GLY A 157 3.71 32.30 49.78
#